data_AF-A0A8D8HPQ3-F1
#
_entry.id   AF-A0A8D8HPQ3-F1
#
_cell.length_a   1.000
_cell.length_b   1.000
_cell.length_c   1.000
_cell.angle_alpha   90.00
_cell.angle_beta   90.00
_cell.angle_gamma   90.00
#
_symmetry.space_group_name_H-M   'P 1'
#
loop_
_entity.id
_entity.type
_entity.pdbx_description
1 polymer ?
#
loop_
_entity_poly.entity_id
_entity_poly.type
_entity_poly.pdbx_seq_one_letter_code
_entity_poly.pdbx_strand_id
1 'polypeptide(L)'
;MGDDLPENAMGTILDCAINLLAHGVQIPDSMTAYRDLVLEHQQLLEKVVEPVKCDAKAAEFRQQGNRLYQAKRYEKALEKYNESICYAEAGSDQLAMGYANRSAIYFEQGEYEFALLNIRLARNHNYPEKLMEKLDTREKNCRKKIDEGLAKNNVPCPRMGINVEINPKIPFLARGIGMKQYPGSGRGLVAERNFKTGDVILDEKTVISVMGSPFKFLYCSHCGISNQHSLIPCPNCVMYMYCSEECLAEDKRLTHRFECGFGAQSENITFNGSNIAPKLFLYGLTLFNDDMEQMMKYCEKFANTGANPLTLDYTKYDPLEEFKMLHKAKLPRTP
;
A
#
# COMPACT_ATOMS: atom_id res chain seq x y z
N MET A 1 18.93 17.31 -19.08
CA MET A 1 17.48 17.14 -19.21
C MET A 1 17.30 16.03 -20.21
N GLY A 2 17.05 14.81 -19.73
CA GLY A 2 16.63 13.71 -20.60
C GLY A 2 15.13 13.84 -20.78
N ASP A 3 14.69 13.84 -22.03
CA ASP A 3 13.30 13.94 -22.45
C ASP A 3 12.51 12.69 -21.99
N ASP A 4 11.73 12.86 -20.92
CA ASP A 4 10.34 12.39 -20.79
C ASP A 4 9.90 12.50 -19.33
N LEU A 5 9.05 13.50 -19.06
CA LEU A 5 8.12 13.63 -17.92
C LEU A 5 7.13 14.76 -18.32
N PRO A 6 5.82 14.76 -17.98
CA PRO A 6 4.96 13.73 -17.35
C PRO A 6 3.54 13.58 -17.99
N GLU A 7 2.95 12.37 -17.91
CA GLU A 7 1.65 11.99 -18.54
C GLU A 7 0.37 12.49 -17.83
N ASN A 8 0.46 13.35 -16.80
CA ASN A 8 -0.69 13.71 -15.94
C ASN A 8 -0.76 15.20 -15.53
N ALA A 9 -1.91 15.60 -14.97
CA ALA A 9 -2.21 16.99 -14.61
C ALA A 9 -1.17 17.58 -13.65
N MET A 10 -0.71 16.78 -12.68
CA MET A 10 0.24 17.26 -11.68
C MET A 10 1.63 17.50 -12.17
N GLY A 11 2.14 16.62 -13.01
CA GLY A 11 3.44 16.85 -13.59
C GLY A 11 3.41 18.07 -14.54
N THR A 12 2.29 18.31 -15.24
CA THR A 12 2.09 19.55 -16.01
C THR A 12 2.15 20.79 -15.12
N ILE A 13 1.45 20.75 -13.97
CA ILE A 13 1.45 21.82 -12.95
C ILE A 13 2.86 22.04 -12.38
N LEU A 14 3.62 20.97 -12.12
CA LEU A 14 4.97 21.07 -11.59
C LEU A 14 5.95 21.64 -12.62
N ASP A 15 5.87 21.25 -13.89
CA ASP A 15 6.68 21.83 -14.95
C ASP A 15 6.43 23.32 -15.09
N CYS A 16 5.17 23.75 -14.99
CA CYS A 16 4.82 25.18 -14.93
C CYS A 16 5.49 25.86 -13.73
N ALA A 17 5.42 25.27 -12.53
CA ALA A 17 6.03 25.84 -11.32
C ALA A 17 7.57 25.89 -11.38
N ILE A 18 8.22 24.84 -11.89
CA ILE A 18 9.67 24.78 -12.11
C ILE A 18 10.09 25.85 -13.14
N ASN A 19 9.33 26.00 -14.22
CA ASN A 19 9.59 27.05 -15.21
C ASN A 19 9.46 28.45 -14.59
N LEU A 20 8.43 28.72 -13.78
CA LEU A 20 8.27 30.01 -13.09
C LEU A 20 9.45 30.31 -12.15
N LEU A 21 9.91 29.30 -11.39
CA LEU A 21 11.08 29.42 -10.53
C LEU A 21 12.37 29.67 -11.33
N ALA A 22 12.55 29.00 -12.47
CA ALA A 22 13.69 29.20 -13.35
C ALA A 22 13.75 30.63 -13.94
N HIS A 23 12.61 31.32 -14.03
CA HIS A 23 12.49 32.71 -14.48
C HIS A 23 12.53 33.73 -13.33
N GLY A 24 12.95 33.33 -12.13
CA GLY A 24 13.21 34.25 -11.01
C GLY A 24 11.95 34.74 -10.29
N VAL A 25 10.80 34.08 -10.48
CA VAL A 25 9.60 34.37 -9.71
C VAL A 25 9.81 33.87 -8.28
N GLN A 26 9.90 34.79 -7.31
CA GLN A 26 9.95 34.42 -5.89
C GLN A 26 8.58 33.89 -5.47
N ILE A 27 8.52 32.60 -5.13
CA ILE A 27 7.33 31.98 -4.54
C ILE A 27 7.42 32.13 -3.01
N PRO A 28 6.63 33.00 -2.38
CA PRO A 28 6.80 33.35 -0.95
C PRO A 28 6.41 32.19 0.00
N ASP A 29 5.58 31.28 -0.49
CA ASP A 29 5.18 30.02 0.14
C ASP A 29 4.85 29.03 -0.98
N SER A 30 5.71 28.02 -1.17
CA SER A 30 5.58 27.06 -2.26
C SER A 30 4.25 26.32 -2.25
N MET A 31 3.63 26.15 -1.08
CA MET A 31 2.36 25.44 -0.93
C MET A 31 1.16 26.29 -1.34
N THR A 32 1.16 27.59 -1.01
CA THR A 32 0.08 28.50 -1.40
C THR A 32 0.06 28.71 -2.92
N ALA A 33 1.22 28.95 -3.55
CA ALA A 33 1.29 29.09 -5.00
C ALA A 33 0.92 27.80 -5.73
N TYR A 34 1.34 26.65 -5.21
CA TYR A 34 0.94 25.35 -5.75
C TYR A 34 -0.57 25.12 -5.62
N ARG A 35 -1.17 25.43 -4.46
CA ARG A 35 -2.62 25.39 -4.26
C ARG A 35 -3.35 26.27 -5.28
N ASP A 36 -2.92 27.51 -5.43
CA ASP A 36 -3.57 28.47 -6.33
C ASP A 36 -3.46 28.01 -7.80
N LEU A 37 -2.32 27.44 -8.19
CA LEU A 37 -2.11 26.83 -9.50
C LEU A 37 -3.03 25.60 -9.73
N VAL A 38 -3.18 24.74 -8.72
CA VAL A 38 -4.12 23.60 -8.75
C VAL A 38 -5.56 24.09 -8.92
N LEU A 39 -5.95 25.16 -8.21
CA LEU A 39 -7.30 25.76 -8.32
C LEU A 39 -7.53 26.40 -9.70
N GLU A 40 -6.54 27.09 -10.25
CA GLU A 40 -6.62 27.68 -11.60
C GLU A 40 -6.76 26.60 -12.69
N HIS A 41 -6.15 25.44 -12.48
CA HIS A 41 -6.20 24.29 -13.39
C HIS A 41 -7.19 23.19 -12.95
N GLN A 42 -8.18 23.51 -12.11
CA GLN A 42 -9.15 22.56 -11.56
C GLN A 42 -9.82 21.66 -12.63
N GLN A 43 -10.04 22.18 -13.85
CA GLN A 43 -10.61 21.39 -14.96
C GLN A 43 -9.73 20.21 -15.41
N LEU A 44 -8.41 20.27 -15.21
CA LEU A 44 -7.50 19.15 -15.48
C LEU A 44 -7.67 18.03 -14.45
N LEU A 45 -8.24 18.34 -13.28
CA LEU A 45 -8.47 17.40 -12.18
C LEU A 45 -9.87 16.79 -12.23
N GLU A 46 -10.86 17.58 -12.64
CA GLU A 46 -12.27 17.18 -12.68
C GLU A 46 -12.63 16.23 -13.83
N LYS A 47 -11.86 16.21 -14.92
CA LYS A 47 -12.15 15.40 -16.12
C LYS A 47 -11.57 13.98 -16.07
N VAL A 48 -11.16 13.51 -14.91
CA VAL A 48 -10.70 12.13 -14.73
C VAL A 48 -11.90 11.25 -14.39
N VAL A 49 -12.27 10.37 -15.31
CA VAL A 49 -13.31 9.35 -15.10
C VAL A 49 -12.73 8.24 -14.22
N GLU A 50 -13.35 8.01 -13.07
CA GLU A 50 -12.96 6.92 -12.19
C GLU A 50 -13.22 5.57 -12.88
N PRO A 51 -12.22 4.69 -12.99
CA PRO A 51 -12.44 3.37 -13.56
C PRO A 51 -13.29 2.53 -12.62
N VAL A 52 -14.33 1.91 -13.18
CA VAL A 52 -15.26 1.05 -12.45
C VAL A 52 -15.01 -0.42 -12.74
N LYS A 53 -15.53 -1.29 -11.88
CA LYS A 53 -15.62 -2.73 -12.13
C LYS A 53 -16.27 -2.99 -13.49
N CYS A 54 -15.73 -3.95 -14.23
CA CYS A 54 -16.18 -4.32 -15.57
C CYS A 54 -15.74 -5.74 -15.91
N ASP A 55 -16.68 -6.67 -15.97
CA ASP A 55 -16.39 -8.08 -16.28
C ASP A 55 -15.81 -8.28 -17.69
N ALA A 56 -16.17 -7.43 -18.66
CA ALA A 56 -15.58 -7.49 -20.00
C ALA A 56 -14.06 -7.19 -19.97
N LYS A 57 -13.65 -6.15 -19.22
CA LYS A 57 -12.23 -5.85 -18.99
C LYS A 57 -11.54 -6.95 -18.18
N ALA A 58 -12.20 -7.45 -17.13
CA ALA A 58 -11.69 -8.55 -16.33
C ALA A 58 -11.40 -9.79 -17.20
N ALA A 59 -12.31 -10.14 -18.11
CA ALA A 59 -12.14 -11.23 -19.06
C ALA A 59 -10.97 -10.98 -20.03
N GLU A 60 -10.79 -9.75 -20.52
CA GLU A 60 -9.67 -9.39 -21.39
C GLU A 60 -8.32 -9.59 -20.69
N PHE A 61 -8.16 -9.03 -19.48
CA PHE A 61 -6.93 -9.20 -18.69
C PHE A 61 -6.68 -10.66 -18.33
N ARG A 62 -7.74 -11.43 -18.04
CA ARG A 62 -7.62 -12.88 -17.81
C ARG A 62 -7.10 -13.59 -19.05
N GLN A 63 -7.56 -13.23 -20.24
CA GLN A 63 -7.05 -13.80 -21.49
C GLN A 63 -5.59 -13.40 -21.76
N GLN A 64 -5.18 -12.17 -21.42
CA GLN A 64 -3.78 -11.76 -21.44
C GLN A 64 -2.94 -12.63 -20.49
N GLY A 65 -3.43 -12.86 -19.26
CA GLY A 65 -2.83 -13.77 -18.30
C GLY A 65 -2.71 -15.20 -18.81
N ASN A 66 -3.73 -15.72 -19.49
CA ASN A 66 -3.71 -17.06 -20.10
C ASN A 66 -2.60 -17.20 -21.15
N ARG A 67 -2.39 -16.17 -21.99
CA ARG A 67 -1.29 -16.16 -22.98
C ARG A 67 0.08 -16.19 -22.31
N LEU A 68 0.24 -15.40 -21.24
CA LEU A 68 1.47 -15.38 -20.45
C LEU A 68 1.72 -16.72 -19.72
N TYR A 69 0.66 -17.33 -19.20
CA TYR A 69 0.71 -18.66 -18.59
C TYR A 69 1.17 -19.73 -19.58
N GLN A 70 0.61 -19.76 -20.79
CA GLN A 70 1.04 -20.67 -21.86
C GLN A 70 2.51 -20.47 -22.25
N ALA A 71 2.97 -19.22 -22.23
CA ALA A 71 4.38 -18.86 -22.44
C ALA A 71 5.27 -19.12 -21.19
N LYS A 72 4.74 -19.75 -20.13
CA LYS A 72 5.43 -20.01 -18.85
C LYS A 72 6.00 -18.77 -18.16
N ARG A 73 5.43 -17.59 -18.43
CA ARG A 73 5.78 -16.32 -17.78
C ARG A 73 4.92 -16.11 -16.53
N TYR A 74 5.13 -16.94 -15.51
CA TYR A 74 4.23 -17.07 -14.37
C TYR A 74 4.01 -15.77 -13.58
N GLU A 75 5.07 -15.05 -13.21
CA GLU A 75 4.96 -13.77 -12.47
C GLU A 75 4.07 -12.77 -13.21
N LYS A 76 4.34 -12.56 -14.51
CA LYS A 76 3.54 -11.63 -15.34
C LYS A 76 2.10 -12.12 -15.53
N ALA A 77 1.88 -13.44 -15.56
CA ALA A 77 0.55 -14.00 -15.63
C ALA A 77 -0.23 -13.75 -14.32
N LEU A 78 0.42 -13.89 -13.15
CA LEU A 78 -0.15 -13.55 -11.86
C LEU A 78 -0.52 -12.07 -11.76
N GLU A 79 0.36 -11.17 -12.21
CA GLU A 79 0.06 -9.73 -12.33
C GLU A 79 -1.21 -9.47 -13.15
N LYS A 80 -1.31 -10.08 -14.34
CA LYS A 80 -2.49 -9.94 -15.21
C LYS A 80 -3.75 -10.59 -14.64
N TYR A 81 -3.62 -11.66 -13.86
CA TYR A 81 -4.76 -12.21 -13.13
C TYR A 81 -5.17 -11.32 -11.95
N ASN A 82 -4.25 -10.63 -11.29
CA ASN A 82 -4.57 -9.63 -10.27
C ASN A 82 -5.29 -8.42 -10.88
N GLU A 83 -4.80 -7.92 -12.01
CA GLU A 83 -5.49 -6.88 -12.79
C GLU A 83 -6.91 -7.36 -13.18
N SER A 84 -7.05 -8.59 -13.66
CA SER A 84 -8.35 -9.20 -13.98
C SER A 84 -9.33 -9.21 -12.80
N ILE A 85 -8.95 -9.77 -11.65
CA ILE A 85 -9.85 -9.82 -10.47
C ILE A 85 -10.09 -8.43 -9.89
N CYS A 86 -9.15 -7.49 -10.05
CA CYS A 86 -9.34 -6.10 -9.64
C CYS A 86 -10.41 -5.39 -10.47
N TYR A 87 -10.57 -5.74 -11.75
CA TYR A 87 -11.67 -5.26 -12.59
C TYR A 87 -12.97 -6.06 -12.45
N ALA A 88 -12.93 -7.31 -12.00
CA ALA A 88 -14.11 -8.15 -11.93
C ALA A 88 -15.17 -7.60 -10.96
N GLU A 89 -16.43 -7.71 -11.35
CA GLU A 89 -17.56 -7.36 -10.48
C GLU A 89 -17.65 -8.32 -9.29
N ALA A 90 -18.10 -7.80 -8.15
CA ALA A 90 -18.18 -8.58 -6.92
C ALA A 90 -19.11 -9.79 -7.10
N GLY A 91 -18.57 -10.99 -6.87
CA GLY A 91 -19.30 -12.24 -7.05
C GLY A 91 -19.45 -12.72 -8.50
N SER A 92 -18.87 -12.05 -9.50
CA SER A 92 -18.91 -12.52 -10.89
C SER A 92 -18.22 -13.87 -11.10
N ASP A 93 -18.54 -14.53 -12.21
CA ASP A 93 -17.79 -15.69 -12.65
C ASP A 93 -16.36 -15.31 -13.09
N GLN A 94 -16.14 -14.08 -13.56
CA GLN A 94 -14.82 -13.57 -13.93
C GLN A 94 -13.88 -13.48 -12.72
N LEU A 95 -14.39 -12.98 -11.58
CA LEU A 95 -13.65 -12.96 -10.33
C LEU A 95 -13.24 -14.38 -9.92
N ALA A 96 -14.19 -15.31 -9.98
CA ALA A 96 -13.98 -16.71 -9.64
C ALA A 96 -12.95 -17.39 -10.57
N MET A 97 -13.05 -17.15 -11.88
CA MET A 97 -12.12 -17.67 -12.88
C MET A 97 -10.71 -17.09 -12.74
N GLY A 98 -10.58 -15.83 -12.34
CA GLY A 98 -9.27 -15.22 -12.05
C GLY A 98 -8.53 -15.92 -10.92
N TYR A 99 -9.21 -16.19 -9.79
CA TYR A 99 -8.65 -16.99 -8.69
C TYR A 99 -8.33 -18.44 -9.12
N ALA A 100 -9.23 -19.07 -9.89
CA ALA A 100 -9.00 -20.40 -10.43
C ALA A 100 -7.76 -20.46 -11.34
N ASN A 101 -7.49 -19.41 -12.11
CA ASN A 101 -6.29 -19.32 -12.93
C ASN A 101 -5.02 -19.11 -12.11
N ARG A 102 -5.07 -18.27 -11.07
CA ARG A 102 -3.94 -18.09 -10.11
C ARG A 102 -3.57 -19.38 -9.40
N SER A 103 -4.57 -20.14 -8.92
CA SER A 103 -4.29 -21.44 -8.28
C SER A 103 -3.59 -22.45 -9.20
N ALA A 104 -3.79 -22.36 -10.52
CA ALA A 104 -3.04 -23.18 -11.47
C ALA A 104 -1.54 -22.86 -11.42
N ILE A 105 -1.18 -21.57 -11.44
CA ILE A 105 0.21 -21.13 -11.35
C ILE A 105 0.84 -21.55 -10.03
N TYR A 106 0.16 -21.30 -8.90
CA TYR A 106 0.68 -21.67 -7.60
C TYR A 106 0.94 -23.17 -7.48
N PHE A 107 0.06 -24.00 -8.05
CA PHE A 107 0.29 -25.45 -8.11
C PHE A 107 1.55 -25.81 -8.91
N GLU A 108 1.73 -25.23 -10.11
CA GLU A 108 2.93 -25.45 -10.94
C GLU A 108 4.23 -24.97 -10.26
N GLN A 109 4.15 -23.93 -9.43
CA GLN A 109 5.29 -23.39 -8.68
C GLN A 109 5.58 -24.15 -7.37
N GLY A 110 4.74 -25.13 -6.99
CA GLY A 110 4.85 -25.84 -5.70
C GLY A 110 4.36 -25.04 -4.50
N GLU A 111 3.64 -23.94 -4.73
CA GLU A 111 3.04 -23.05 -3.74
C GLU A 111 1.65 -23.58 -3.34
N TYR A 112 1.57 -24.79 -2.80
CA TYR A 112 0.30 -25.52 -2.67
C TYR A 112 -0.70 -24.85 -1.72
N GLU A 113 -0.24 -24.18 -0.66
CA GLU A 113 -1.09 -23.42 0.26
C GLU A 113 -1.75 -22.22 -0.43
N PHE A 114 -0.99 -21.48 -1.25
CA PHE A 114 -1.53 -20.41 -2.07
C PHE A 114 -2.51 -20.94 -3.12
N ALA A 115 -2.23 -22.10 -3.71
CA ALA A 115 -3.17 -22.75 -4.63
C ALA A 115 -4.49 -23.10 -3.91
N LEU A 116 -4.44 -23.68 -2.72
CA LEU A 116 -5.63 -24.02 -1.91
C LEU A 116 -6.43 -22.78 -1.51
N LEU A 117 -5.76 -21.70 -1.09
CA LEU A 117 -6.41 -20.42 -0.79
C LEU A 117 -7.18 -19.89 -2.02
N ASN A 118 -6.56 -19.92 -3.19
CA ASN A 118 -7.17 -19.43 -4.43
C ASN A 118 -8.30 -20.34 -4.93
N ILE A 119 -8.23 -21.66 -4.70
CA ILE A 119 -9.35 -22.58 -4.96
C ILE A 119 -10.54 -22.23 -4.05
N ARG A 120 -10.30 -21.97 -2.76
CA ARG A 120 -11.35 -21.55 -1.83
C ARG A 120 -11.97 -20.22 -2.25
N LEU A 121 -11.15 -19.23 -2.62
CA LEU A 121 -11.63 -17.94 -3.11
C LEU A 121 -12.48 -18.13 -4.38
N ALA A 122 -12.04 -18.93 -5.35
CA ALA A 122 -12.83 -19.23 -6.54
C ALA A 122 -14.21 -19.82 -6.20
N ARG A 123 -14.29 -20.78 -5.27
CA ARG A 123 -15.55 -21.42 -4.86
C ARG A 123 -16.50 -20.52 -4.06
N ASN A 124 -15.95 -19.54 -3.34
CA ASN A 124 -16.75 -18.55 -2.62
C ASN A 124 -17.40 -17.52 -3.56
N HIS A 125 -17.06 -17.56 -4.85
CA HIS A 125 -17.66 -16.76 -5.91
C HIS A 125 -18.33 -17.68 -6.94
N ASN A 126 -18.98 -17.09 -7.95
CA ASN A 126 -19.78 -17.83 -8.94
C ASN A 126 -18.91 -18.60 -9.96
N TYR A 127 -18.02 -19.49 -9.49
CA TYR A 127 -17.21 -20.32 -10.36
C TYR A 127 -18.09 -21.29 -11.17
N PRO A 128 -17.90 -21.43 -12.50
CA PRO A 128 -18.79 -22.24 -13.32
C PRO A 128 -18.81 -23.72 -12.91
N GLU A 129 -20.00 -24.26 -12.65
CA GLU A 129 -20.21 -25.65 -12.21
C GLU A 129 -19.53 -26.67 -13.13
N LYS A 130 -19.66 -26.47 -14.45
CA LYS A 130 -19.02 -27.29 -15.49
C LYS A 130 -17.49 -27.36 -15.40
N LEU A 131 -16.85 -26.47 -14.64
CA LEU A 131 -15.41 -26.43 -14.45
C LEU A 131 -14.97 -26.87 -13.04
N MET A 132 -15.90 -27.21 -12.14
CA MET A 132 -15.62 -27.54 -10.73
C MET A 132 -14.67 -28.73 -10.59
N GLU A 133 -14.85 -29.77 -11.43
CA GLU A 133 -13.99 -30.96 -11.43
C GLU A 133 -12.50 -30.60 -11.60
N LYS A 134 -12.18 -29.54 -12.35
CA LYS A 134 -10.79 -29.07 -12.51
C LYS A 134 -10.22 -28.52 -11.20
N LEU A 135 -11.03 -27.78 -10.42
CA LEU A 135 -10.62 -27.29 -9.10
C LEU A 135 -10.49 -28.44 -8.11
N ASP A 136 -11.44 -29.38 -8.11
CA ASP A 136 -11.42 -30.53 -7.21
C ASP A 136 -10.20 -31.41 -7.43
N THR A 137 -9.85 -31.65 -8.70
CA THR A 137 -8.64 -32.39 -9.08
C THR A 137 -7.38 -31.66 -8.59
N ARG A 138 -7.31 -30.34 -8.81
CA ARG A 138 -6.17 -29.53 -8.33
C ARG A 138 -6.05 -29.53 -6.82
N GLU A 139 -7.15 -29.38 -6.09
CA GLU A 139 -7.17 -29.42 -4.63
C GLU A 139 -6.66 -30.76 -4.09
N LYS A 140 -7.16 -31.88 -4.62
CA LYS A 140 -6.71 -33.23 -4.24
C LYS A 140 -5.20 -33.37 -4.46
N ASN A 141 -4.70 -32.87 -5.59
CA ASN A 141 -3.28 -32.91 -5.91
C ASN A 141 -2.45 -32.02 -4.97
N CYS A 142 -2.91 -30.79 -4.65
CA CYS A 142 -2.25 -29.93 -3.67
C CYS A 142 -2.11 -30.64 -2.31
N ARG A 143 -3.23 -31.18 -1.79
CA ARG A 143 -3.23 -31.87 -0.48
C ARG A 143 -2.28 -33.07 -0.48
N LYS A 144 -2.34 -33.90 -1.52
CA LYS A 144 -1.41 -35.03 -1.69
C LYS A 144 0.06 -34.56 -1.67
N LYS A 145 0.37 -33.46 -2.35
CA LYS A 145 1.74 -32.92 -2.38
C LYS A 145 2.21 -32.37 -1.03
N ILE A 146 1.30 -31.76 -0.27
CA ILE A 146 1.57 -31.34 1.11
C ILE A 146 1.84 -32.56 1.99
N ASP A 147 1.00 -33.60 1.90
CA ASP A 147 1.14 -34.85 2.67
C ASP A 147 2.45 -35.60 2.33
N GLU A 148 2.91 -35.51 1.07
CA GLU A 148 4.20 -36.03 0.61
C GLU A 148 5.41 -35.21 1.11
N GLY A 149 5.18 -34.12 1.86
CA GLY A 149 6.24 -33.23 2.35
C GLY A 149 6.89 -32.38 1.26
N LEU A 150 6.22 -32.20 0.12
CA LEU A 150 6.73 -31.42 -1.03
C LEU A 150 6.32 -29.94 -0.97
N ALA A 151 5.57 -29.54 0.05
CA ALA A 151 5.21 -28.14 0.28
C ALA A 151 6.43 -27.30 0.61
N LYS A 152 6.46 -26.08 0.09
CA LYS A 152 7.48 -25.11 0.47
C LYS A 152 7.17 -24.57 1.86
N ASN A 153 8.23 -24.34 2.65
CA ASN A 153 8.13 -23.59 3.90
C ASN A 153 7.88 -22.10 3.58
N ASN A 154 6.63 -21.77 3.28
CA ASN A 154 6.23 -20.42 2.97
C ASN A 154 5.97 -19.64 4.25
N VAL A 155 6.89 -18.74 4.59
CA VAL A 155 6.63 -17.64 5.51
C VAL A 155 6.45 -16.40 4.64
N PRO A 156 5.22 -15.86 4.47
CA PRO A 156 5.01 -14.62 3.75
C PRO A 156 5.84 -13.51 4.41
N CYS A 157 6.80 -12.94 3.67
CA CYS A 157 7.73 -11.90 4.13
C CYS A 157 8.43 -12.26 5.46
N PRO A 158 9.47 -13.12 5.45
CA PRO A 158 10.18 -13.48 6.67
C PRO A 158 10.79 -12.23 7.32
N ARG A 159 10.23 -11.81 8.45
CA ARG A 159 10.80 -10.75 9.28
C ARG A 159 11.79 -11.34 10.26
N MET A 160 12.98 -10.76 10.30
CA MET A 160 13.91 -11.01 11.40
C MET A 160 13.40 -10.21 12.60
N GLY A 161 12.76 -10.88 13.54
CA GLY A 161 12.34 -10.24 14.79
C GLY A 161 13.54 -9.77 15.61
N ILE A 162 13.28 -8.89 16.58
CA ILE A 162 14.33 -8.45 17.51
C ILE A 162 14.88 -9.64 18.29
N ASN A 163 16.20 -9.80 18.25
CA ASN A 163 16.95 -10.91 18.86
C ASN A 163 17.82 -10.46 20.06
N VAL A 164 17.56 -9.26 20.58
CA VAL A 164 18.23 -8.67 21.75
C VAL A 164 17.17 -8.19 22.76
N GLU A 165 17.60 -7.76 23.95
CA GLU A 165 16.68 -7.13 24.91
C GLU A 165 15.93 -5.96 24.27
N ILE A 166 14.61 -5.96 24.39
CA ILE A 166 13.72 -4.91 23.86
C ILE A 166 13.59 -3.73 24.84
N ASN A 167 13.28 -2.55 24.32
CA ASN A 167 12.90 -1.42 25.14
C ASN A 167 11.55 -1.71 25.82
N PRO A 168 11.44 -1.57 27.16
CA PRO A 168 10.23 -1.94 27.89
C PRO A 168 8.99 -1.11 27.53
N LYS A 169 9.18 0.08 26.93
CA LYS A 169 8.09 0.94 26.43
C LYS A 169 7.91 0.86 24.91
N ILE A 170 8.90 0.35 24.18
CA ILE A 170 8.89 0.35 22.71
C ILE A 170 9.33 -1.04 22.23
N PRO A 171 8.42 -2.04 22.23
CA PRO A 171 8.79 -3.44 22.01
C PRO A 171 9.43 -3.74 20.65
N PHE A 172 9.21 -2.87 19.66
CA PHE A 172 9.83 -2.95 18.33
C PHE A 172 11.18 -2.21 18.25
N LEU A 173 11.75 -1.77 19.37
CA LEU A 173 13.06 -1.11 19.44
C LEU A 173 13.95 -1.84 20.43
N ALA A 174 15.21 -2.08 20.09
CA ALA A 174 16.15 -2.67 21.02
C ALA A 174 16.46 -1.74 22.20
N ARG A 175 16.63 -2.34 23.39
CA ARG A 175 17.12 -1.66 24.59
C ARG A 175 18.53 -1.13 24.33
N GLY A 176 18.76 0.13 24.68
CA GLY A 176 20.03 0.83 24.41
C GLY A 176 20.10 1.50 23.05
N ILE A 177 18.96 1.66 22.36
CA ILE A 177 18.79 2.66 21.30
C ILE A 177 18.12 3.90 21.89
N GLY A 178 18.81 5.03 21.84
CA GLY A 178 18.34 6.34 22.26
C GLY A 178 18.19 7.31 21.09
N MET A 179 17.94 8.58 21.39
CA MET A 179 17.85 9.66 20.39
C MET A 179 18.73 10.84 20.78
N LYS A 180 19.43 11.43 19.81
CA LYS A 180 20.25 12.64 19.99
C LYS A 180 19.95 13.67 18.90
N GLN A 181 20.33 14.92 19.18
CA GLN A 181 20.36 15.98 18.18
C GLN A 181 21.75 16.03 17.54
N TYR A 182 21.77 16.11 16.21
CA TYR A 182 22.96 16.19 15.39
C TYR A 182 22.98 17.54 14.68
N PRO A 183 24.08 18.32 14.79
CA PRO A 183 24.24 19.57 14.06
C PRO A 183 23.95 19.38 12.56
N GLY A 184 23.07 20.21 11.99
CA GLY A 184 22.69 20.18 10.57
C GLY A 184 21.73 19.05 10.15
N SER A 185 21.61 17.96 10.91
CA SER A 185 20.75 16.81 10.56
C SER A 185 19.50 16.69 11.44
N GLY A 186 19.43 17.42 12.56
CA GLY A 186 18.33 17.31 13.51
C GLY A 186 18.39 16.00 14.30
N ARG A 187 17.24 15.37 14.56
CA ARG A 187 17.15 14.20 15.44
C ARG A 187 17.65 12.95 14.72
N GLY A 188 18.39 12.10 15.43
CA GLY A 188 18.79 10.78 14.96
C GLY A 188 18.83 9.75 16.10
N LEU A 189 18.75 8.47 15.74
CA LEU A 189 18.92 7.37 16.69
C LEU A 189 20.40 7.16 17.02
N VAL A 190 20.69 6.74 18.24
CA VAL A 190 22.05 6.47 18.71
C VAL A 190 22.09 5.17 19.51
N ALA A 191 23.16 4.40 19.36
CA ALA A 191 23.44 3.27 20.24
C ALA A 191 24.09 3.77 21.55
N GLU A 192 23.49 3.40 22.68
CA GLU A 192 23.97 3.70 24.05
C GLU A 192 24.72 2.53 24.67
N ARG A 193 24.76 1.40 23.96
CA ARG A 193 25.56 0.21 24.27
C ARG A 193 26.09 -0.42 22.99
N ASN A 194 26.98 -1.40 23.14
CA ASN A 194 27.46 -2.18 22.01
C ASN A 194 26.38 -3.15 21.50
N PHE A 195 26.30 -3.28 20.18
CA PHE A 195 25.53 -4.29 19.44
C PHE A 195 26.50 -5.10 18.57
N LYS A 196 26.16 -6.37 18.34
CA LYS A 196 26.95 -7.28 17.50
C LYS A 196 26.40 -7.32 16.08
N THR A 197 27.25 -7.70 15.14
CA THR A 197 26.80 -8.03 13.77
C THR A 197 25.71 -9.09 13.82
N GLY A 198 24.56 -8.80 13.20
CA GLY A 198 23.38 -9.66 13.22
C GLY A 198 22.34 -9.32 14.29
N ASP A 199 22.62 -8.38 15.20
CA ASP A 199 21.60 -7.86 16.12
C ASP A 199 20.56 -7.05 15.34
N VAL A 200 19.28 -7.34 15.57
CA VAL A 200 18.15 -6.58 15.03
C VAL A 200 17.76 -5.52 16.05
N ILE A 201 17.94 -4.25 15.69
CA ILE A 201 17.76 -3.11 16.62
C ILE A 201 16.43 -2.38 16.48
N LEU A 202 15.68 -2.64 15.40
CA LEU A 202 14.38 -2.04 15.09
C LEU A 202 13.57 -3.02 14.22
N ASP A 203 12.33 -3.34 14.62
CA ASP A 203 11.37 -4.14 13.83
C ASP A 203 9.98 -3.50 13.90
N GLU A 204 9.83 -2.37 13.22
CA GLU A 204 8.61 -1.58 13.25
C GLU A 204 7.61 -2.01 12.16
N LYS A 205 6.32 -1.91 12.45
CA LYS A 205 5.26 -2.13 11.46
C LYS A 205 4.96 -0.83 10.73
N THR A 206 4.62 -0.92 9.46
CA THR A 206 4.20 0.24 8.67
C THR A 206 2.89 0.80 9.22
N VAL A 207 2.88 2.09 9.56
CA VAL A 207 1.66 2.81 10.02
C VAL A 207 0.73 3.11 8.84
N ILE A 208 1.29 3.69 7.77
CA ILE A 208 0.59 3.98 6.52
C ILE A 208 1.48 3.57 5.36
N SER A 209 0.88 2.93 4.36
CA SER A 209 1.54 2.60 3.10
C SER A 209 0.77 3.21 1.92
N VAL A 210 1.52 3.67 0.91
CA VAL A 210 0.97 4.15 -0.37
C VAL A 210 1.65 3.41 -1.50
N MET A 211 0.85 2.90 -2.42
CA MET A 211 1.33 2.15 -3.57
C MET A 211 1.30 3.05 -4.79
N GLY A 212 2.42 3.15 -5.48
CA GLY A 212 2.44 3.73 -6.83
C GLY A 212 1.60 2.87 -7.78
N SER A 213 0.98 3.50 -8.78
CA SER A 213 0.12 2.82 -9.77
C SER A 213 0.76 1.56 -10.40
N PRO A 214 2.07 1.53 -10.74
CA PRO A 214 2.72 0.33 -11.28
C PRO A 214 2.76 -0.87 -10.32
N PHE A 215 2.57 -0.62 -9.02
CA PHE A 215 2.75 -1.59 -7.94
C PHE A 215 1.43 -2.06 -7.32
N LYS A 216 0.28 -1.51 -7.71
CA LYS A 216 -1.02 -1.81 -7.08
C LYS A 216 -1.50 -3.26 -7.23
N PHE A 217 -0.99 -3.99 -8.23
CA PHE A 217 -1.28 -5.42 -8.44
C PHE A 217 -0.23 -6.35 -7.81
N LEU A 218 0.80 -5.78 -7.19
CA LEU A 218 1.96 -6.50 -6.66
C LEU A 218 2.00 -6.50 -5.13
N TYR A 219 1.54 -5.42 -4.51
CA TYR A 219 1.64 -5.19 -3.07
C TYR A 219 0.29 -4.88 -2.45
N CYS A 220 0.15 -5.22 -1.18
CA CYS A 220 -1.02 -4.83 -0.38
C CYS A 220 -1.09 -3.31 -0.20
N SER A 221 -2.22 -2.70 -0.53
CA SER A 221 -2.46 -1.26 -0.38
C SER A 221 -2.49 -0.77 1.08
N HIS A 222 -2.61 -1.71 2.04
CA HIS A 222 -2.58 -1.41 3.47
C HIS A 222 -1.18 -1.55 4.08
N CYS A 223 -0.63 -2.76 4.06
CA CYS A 223 0.64 -3.08 4.75
C CYS A 223 1.88 -2.98 3.86
N GLY A 224 1.73 -2.79 2.55
CA GLY A 224 2.84 -2.67 1.60
C GLY A 224 3.64 -3.95 1.36
N ILE A 225 3.23 -5.09 1.93
CA ILE A 225 3.91 -6.37 1.75
C ILE A 225 3.51 -6.99 0.40
N SER A 226 4.50 -7.52 -0.32
CA SER A 226 4.26 -8.39 -1.47
C SER A 226 3.78 -9.75 -0.98
N ASN A 227 2.55 -10.13 -1.34
CA ASN A 227 1.94 -11.40 -0.91
C ASN A 227 2.09 -12.50 -1.98
N GLN A 228 3.21 -12.55 -2.70
CA GLN A 228 3.41 -13.42 -3.88
C GLN A 228 2.27 -13.30 -4.91
N HIS A 229 1.83 -12.07 -5.20
CA HIS A 229 0.64 -11.79 -6.02
C HIS A 229 -0.67 -12.35 -5.47
N SER A 230 -0.69 -12.90 -4.25
CA SER A 230 -1.89 -13.50 -3.68
C SER A 230 -2.83 -12.46 -3.06
N LEU A 231 -3.22 -11.47 -3.84
CA LEU A 231 -4.02 -10.33 -3.36
C LEU A 231 -5.53 -10.56 -3.55
N ILE A 232 -6.34 -9.88 -2.75
CA ILE A 232 -7.80 -9.78 -2.92
C ILE A 232 -8.15 -8.33 -3.32
N PRO A 233 -9.03 -8.11 -4.29
CA PRO A 233 -9.39 -6.77 -4.72
C PRO A 233 -10.41 -6.14 -3.77
N CYS A 234 -10.40 -4.81 -3.66
CA CYS A 234 -11.56 -4.10 -3.13
C CYS A 234 -12.81 -4.46 -3.97
N PRO A 235 -13.99 -4.72 -3.37
CA PRO A 235 -15.19 -5.06 -4.12
C PRO A 235 -15.77 -3.88 -4.94
N ASN A 236 -15.43 -2.64 -4.59
CA ASN A 236 -16.09 -1.45 -5.12
C ASN A 236 -15.24 -0.65 -6.13
N CYS A 237 -13.91 -0.80 -6.11
CA CYS A 237 -13.01 -0.04 -6.97
C CYS A 237 -12.00 -0.95 -7.68
N VAL A 238 -11.27 -0.42 -8.65
CA VAL A 238 -10.21 -1.13 -9.39
C VAL A 238 -8.79 -0.65 -9.03
N MET A 239 -8.68 0.10 -7.93
CA MET A 239 -7.44 0.81 -7.58
C MET A 239 -6.69 0.15 -6.41
N TYR A 240 -7.38 -0.60 -5.55
CA TYR A 240 -6.83 -1.11 -4.29
C TYR A 240 -6.96 -2.63 -4.19
N MET A 241 -5.89 -3.27 -3.71
CA MET A 241 -5.84 -4.71 -3.45
C MET A 241 -5.12 -5.00 -2.14
N TYR A 242 -5.46 -6.10 -1.49
CA TYR A 242 -5.04 -6.41 -0.13
C TYR A 242 -4.47 -7.81 -0.02
N CYS A 243 -3.55 -8.06 0.91
CA CYS A 243 -3.04 -9.42 1.13
C CYS A 243 -4.01 -10.30 1.92
N SER A 244 -4.98 -9.71 2.61
CA SER A 244 -5.95 -10.43 3.44
C SER A 244 -7.21 -9.60 3.70
N GLU A 245 -8.27 -10.28 4.16
CA GLU A 245 -9.54 -9.63 4.54
C GLU A 245 -9.35 -8.68 5.72
N GLU A 246 -8.42 -8.97 6.64
CA GLU A 246 -8.08 -8.09 7.75
C GLU A 246 -7.45 -6.78 7.25
N CYS A 247 -6.52 -6.86 6.29
CA CYS A 247 -5.92 -5.66 5.69
C CYS A 247 -6.96 -4.84 4.91
N LEU A 248 -7.89 -5.49 4.20
CA LEU A 248 -8.98 -4.82 3.50
C LEU A 248 -9.89 -4.10 4.50
N ALA A 249 -10.33 -4.79 5.56
CA ALA A 249 -11.23 -4.25 6.57
C ALA A 249 -10.61 -3.06 7.31
N GLU A 250 -9.34 -3.16 7.69
CA GLU A 250 -8.64 -2.12 8.44
C GLU A 250 -8.35 -0.90 7.57
N ASP A 251 -7.88 -1.07 6.33
CA ASP A 251 -7.65 0.04 5.41
C ASP A 251 -8.97 0.74 5.06
N LYS A 252 -10.05 -0.02 4.83
CA LYS A 252 -11.41 0.52 4.64
C LYS A 252 -11.84 1.38 5.81
N ARG A 253 -11.62 0.92 7.04
CA ARG A 253 -11.93 1.68 8.26
C ARG A 253 -11.09 2.96 8.35
N LEU A 254 -9.80 2.88 8.06
CA LEU A 254 -8.84 3.94 8.32
C LEU A 254 -8.78 5.03 7.25
N THR A 255 -8.73 4.66 5.97
CA THR A 255 -8.43 5.63 4.89
C THR A 255 -9.18 5.32 3.61
N HIS A 256 -9.26 4.05 3.22
CA HIS A 256 -9.81 3.66 1.94
C HIS A 256 -11.30 4.00 1.78
N ARG A 257 -12.09 4.12 2.85
CA ARG A 257 -13.49 4.63 2.76
C ARG A 257 -13.59 6.01 2.10
N PHE A 258 -12.56 6.84 2.23
CA PHE A 258 -12.48 8.14 1.57
C PHE A 258 -11.88 8.02 0.16
N GLU A 259 -11.00 7.04 -0.06
CA GLU A 259 -10.28 6.86 -1.33
C GLU A 259 -11.04 6.03 -2.38
N CYS A 260 -12.00 5.18 -1.95
CA CYS A 260 -12.61 4.11 -2.75
C CYS A 260 -13.27 4.56 -4.06
N GLY A 261 -13.71 5.82 -4.17
CA GLY A 261 -14.35 6.36 -5.37
C GLY A 261 -13.57 7.46 -6.09
N PHE A 262 -12.36 7.78 -5.62
CA PHE A 262 -11.54 8.86 -6.18
C PHE A 262 -10.10 8.40 -6.46
N GLY A 263 -9.83 7.09 -6.46
CA GLY A 263 -8.47 6.57 -6.57
C GLY A 263 -7.72 7.05 -7.83
N ALA A 264 -8.36 7.03 -9.00
CA ALA A 264 -7.74 7.52 -10.24
C ALA A 264 -7.60 9.04 -10.26
N GLN A 265 -8.56 9.78 -9.69
CA GLN A 265 -8.44 11.23 -9.50
C GLN A 265 -7.26 11.57 -8.58
N SER A 266 -7.11 10.84 -7.47
CA SER A 266 -5.99 10.95 -6.54
C SER A 266 -4.65 10.74 -7.23
N GLU A 267 -4.51 9.67 -8.02
CA GLU A 267 -3.29 9.41 -8.80
C GLU A 267 -2.95 10.52 -9.80
N ASN A 268 -3.94 11.23 -10.33
CA ASN A 268 -3.71 12.36 -11.24
C ASN A 268 -3.25 13.64 -10.53
N ILE A 269 -3.53 13.75 -9.23
CA ILE A 269 -3.10 14.88 -8.39
C ILE A 269 -1.89 14.58 -7.52
N THR A 270 -1.20 13.45 -7.73
CA THR A 270 0.01 13.13 -6.99
C THR A 270 1.24 13.01 -7.87
N PHE A 271 2.29 13.72 -7.47
CA PHE A 271 3.58 13.68 -8.15
C PHE A 271 4.40 12.49 -7.65
N ASN A 272 4.99 11.72 -8.58
CA ASN A 272 5.82 10.54 -8.28
C ASN A 272 5.15 9.45 -7.39
N GLY A 273 3.81 9.38 -7.38
CA GLY A 273 3.07 8.27 -6.78
C GLY A 273 3.00 8.26 -5.24
N SER A 274 3.43 9.33 -4.55
CA SER A 274 3.25 9.39 -3.09
C SER A 274 1.94 10.10 -2.73
N ASN A 275 0.83 9.34 -2.70
CA ASN A 275 -0.43 9.75 -2.04
C ASN A 275 -0.27 9.85 -0.51
N ILE A 276 0.95 9.97 0.00
CA ILE A 276 1.24 9.84 1.43
C ILE A 276 0.67 11.01 2.22
N ALA A 277 0.71 12.23 1.68
CA ALA A 277 0.14 13.41 2.31
C ALA A 277 -1.40 13.30 2.42
N PRO A 278 -2.18 13.07 1.33
CA PRO A 278 -3.62 12.89 1.47
C PRO A 278 -3.98 11.67 2.32
N LYS A 279 -3.26 10.54 2.19
CA LYS A 279 -3.53 9.36 3.00
C LYS A 279 -3.25 9.58 4.49
N LEU A 280 -2.18 10.32 4.85
CA LEU A 280 -1.87 10.70 6.23
C LEU A 280 -2.93 11.66 6.79
N PHE A 281 -3.43 12.61 5.99
CA PHE A 281 -4.53 13.48 6.38
C PHE A 281 -5.80 12.68 6.69
N LEU A 282 -6.21 11.77 5.80
CA LEU A 282 -7.40 10.93 5.96
C LEU A 282 -7.25 9.97 7.15
N TYR A 283 -6.05 9.46 7.38
CA TYR A 283 -5.73 8.64 8.55
C TYR A 283 -5.92 9.45 9.84
N GLY A 284 -5.35 10.65 9.89
CA GLY A 284 -5.55 11.60 10.98
C GLY A 284 -7.03 11.88 11.23
N LEU A 285 -7.79 12.17 10.17
CA LEU A 285 -9.21 12.47 10.26
C LEU A 285 -9.97 11.32 10.94
N THR A 286 -9.69 10.07 10.55
CA THR A 286 -10.26 8.90 11.22
C THR A 286 -9.89 8.82 12.70
N LEU A 287 -8.64 9.11 13.07
CA LEU A 287 -8.19 9.07 14.47
C LEU A 287 -8.83 10.15 15.33
N PHE A 288 -9.25 11.26 14.73
CA PHE A 288 -10.05 12.31 15.35
C PHE A 288 -11.56 12.08 15.20
N ASN A 289 -12.00 10.83 14.93
CA ASN A 289 -13.41 10.46 14.77
C ASN A 289 -14.15 11.28 13.70
N ASP A 290 -13.47 11.57 12.60
CA ASP A 290 -13.98 12.37 11.48
C ASP A 290 -14.28 13.84 11.85
N ASP A 291 -13.78 14.33 12.99
CA ASP A 291 -13.86 15.72 13.42
C ASP A 291 -12.69 16.53 12.84
N MET A 292 -12.94 17.12 11.67
CA MET A 292 -11.96 17.95 10.98
C MET A 292 -11.57 19.20 11.79
N GLU A 293 -12.50 19.83 12.50
CA GLU A 293 -12.23 21.04 13.28
C GLU A 293 -11.28 20.73 14.44
N GLN A 294 -11.56 19.65 15.18
CA GLN A 294 -10.71 19.20 16.27
C GLN A 294 -9.33 18.79 15.77
N MET A 295 -9.25 18.05 14.66
CA MET A 295 -7.98 17.67 14.04
C MET A 295 -7.17 18.92 13.66
N MET A 296 -7.76 19.85 12.91
CA MET A 296 -7.06 21.05 12.43
C MET A 296 -6.62 21.94 13.59
N LYS A 297 -7.49 22.16 14.59
CA LYS A 297 -7.14 22.90 15.81
C LYS A 297 -5.95 22.29 16.54
N TYR A 298 -5.82 20.97 16.56
CA TYR A 298 -4.64 20.31 17.09
C TYR A 298 -3.41 20.54 16.21
N CYS A 299 -3.52 20.24 14.91
CA CYS A 299 -2.41 20.27 13.97
C CYS A 299 -1.79 21.67 13.88
N GLU A 300 -2.61 22.71 13.74
CA GLU A 300 -2.15 24.10 13.65
C GLU A 300 -1.45 24.56 14.94
N LYS A 301 -2.00 24.16 16.10
CA LYS A 301 -1.44 24.53 17.40
C LYS A 301 -0.07 23.88 17.66
N PHE A 302 0.14 22.65 17.20
CA PHE A 302 1.30 21.84 17.56
C PHE A 302 2.30 21.62 16.42
N ALA A 303 2.07 22.22 15.26
CA ALA A 303 3.03 22.17 14.15
C ALA A 303 4.41 22.69 14.59
N ASN A 304 5.47 21.97 14.23
CA ASN A 304 6.87 22.35 14.48
C ASN A 304 7.27 22.56 15.96
N THR A 305 6.52 22.03 16.94
CA THR A 305 6.89 22.17 18.36
C THR A 305 8.01 21.22 18.81
N GLY A 306 8.35 20.23 17.99
CA GLY A 306 9.39 19.22 18.26
C GLY A 306 8.80 17.91 18.78
N ALA A 307 8.83 16.87 17.94
CA ALA A 307 8.42 15.52 18.30
C ALA A 307 9.53 14.77 19.07
N ASN A 308 9.13 13.87 19.97
CA ASN A 308 10.00 12.84 20.53
C ASN A 308 9.23 11.50 20.59
N PRO A 309 9.34 10.63 19.57
CA PRO A 309 8.61 9.37 19.55
C PRO A 309 9.01 8.42 20.67
N LEU A 310 10.24 8.55 21.21
CA LEU A 310 10.71 7.69 22.29
C LEU A 310 10.05 7.96 23.65
N THR A 311 9.20 9.00 23.76
CA THR A 311 8.42 9.26 24.99
C THR A 311 7.11 8.49 25.03
N LEU A 312 6.66 7.93 23.92
CA LEU A 312 5.42 7.15 23.86
C LEU A 312 5.61 5.77 24.48
N ASP A 313 4.53 5.22 25.03
CA ASP A 313 4.47 3.86 25.56
C ASP A 313 3.66 2.96 24.62
N TYR A 314 4.38 2.24 23.77
CA TYR A 314 3.84 1.32 22.78
C TYR A 314 3.38 -0.01 23.37
N THR A 315 3.55 -0.26 24.68
CA THR A 315 2.90 -1.39 25.34
C THR A 315 1.38 -1.18 25.48
N LYS A 316 0.93 0.08 25.39
CA LYS A 316 -0.46 0.51 25.35
C LYS A 316 -0.69 1.34 24.08
N TYR A 317 -0.46 0.71 22.93
CA TYR A 317 -0.49 1.39 21.64
C TYR A 317 -1.81 2.16 21.43
N ASP A 318 -1.67 3.47 21.19
CA ASP A 318 -2.74 4.37 20.79
C ASP A 318 -2.32 5.10 19.50
N PRO A 319 -2.96 4.79 18.35
CA PRO A 319 -2.61 5.42 17.08
C PRO A 319 -2.84 6.93 17.07
N LEU A 320 -3.77 7.45 17.88
CA LEU A 320 -4.01 8.89 17.97
C LEU A 320 -2.82 9.61 18.63
N GLU A 321 -2.25 9.05 19.69
CA GLU A 321 -1.09 9.63 20.37
C GLU A 321 0.18 9.53 19.51
N GLU A 322 0.34 8.44 18.74
CA GLU A 322 1.40 8.34 17.74
C GLU A 322 1.26 9.41 16.64
N PHE A 323 0.07 9.55 16.05
CA PHE A 323 -0.21 10.56 15.03
C PHE A 323 0.04 11.99 15.54
N LYS A 324 -0.45 12.29 16.75
CA LYS A 324 -0.20 13.56 17.44
C LYS A 324 1.29 13.82 17.66
N MET A 325 2.07 12.79 17.98
CA MET A 325 3.52 12.90 18.12
C MET A 325 4.20 13.15 16.77
N LEU A 326 3.80 12.45 15.71
CA LEU A 326 4.30 12.65 14.35
C LEU A 326 4.08 14.10 13.90
N HIS A 327 2.89 14.67 14.13
CA HIS A 327 2.57 16.05 13.72
C HIS A 327 3.35 17.14 14.46
N LYS A 328 3.94 16.83 15.62
CA LYS A 328 4.86 17.76 16.30
C LYS A 328 6.23 17.85 15.63
N ALA A 329 6.51 17.05 14.59
CA ALA A 329 7.81 17.02 13.94
C ALA A 329 8.24 18.43 13.52
N LYS A 330 9.47 18.77 13.86
CA LYS A 330 10.10 20.03 13.48
C LYS A 330 11.09 19.72 12.36
N LEU A 331 10.88 20.34 11.20
CA LEU A 331 11.86 20.25 10.12
C LEU A 331 13.15 20.95 10.56
N PRO A 332 14.33 20.36 10.29
CA PRO A 332 15.57 21.08 10.44
C PRO A 332 15.53 22.26 9.48
N ARG A 333 15.30 23.47 10.02
CA ARG A 333 15.52 24.69 9.26
C ARG A 333 17.03 24.73 9.03
N THR A 334 17.47 24.71 7.78
CA THR A 334 18.85 25.08 7.44
C THR A 334 19.17 26.41 8.12
N PRO A 335 20.38 26.57 8.68
CA PRO A 335 20.82 27.85 9.25
C PRO A 335 20.62 29.02 8.29
#